data_AF-A0A9E0T3Y9-F1
#
_entry.id   AF-A0A9E0T3Y9-F1
#
_cell.length_a   1.000
_cell.length_b   1.000
_cell.length_c   1.000
_cell.angle_alpha   90.00
_cell.angle_beta   90.00
_cell.angle_gamma   90.00
#
_symmetry.space_group_name_H-M   'P 1'
#
loop_
_entity.id
_entity.type
_entity.pdbx_description
1 polymer ?
#
loop_
_entity_poly.entity_id
_entity_poly.type
_entity_poly.pdbx_seq_one_letter_code
_entity_poly.pdbx_strand_id
1 'polypeptide(L)'
;MLVLFLIALIVLPLWYWRGRSHRLAGETRVDLCRRLDSLPGLAGLQSAPFAAGDVAGSCRWSAGPQRVVLEASLITTRGSGGHDVGRQFDAWREEIKASYGPTANLRQIGDENLRTLSWRSPGGNDRFVEDHGIALSLHSPSLDDVQLDALIDPAREALRRDPQGR
;
A
#
# COMPACT_ATOMS: atom_id res chain seq x y z
N MET A 1 -32.63 -1.13 -25.64
CA MET A 1 -32.26 -0.48 -24.36
C MET A 1 -32.33 -1.40 -23.14
N LEU A 2 -33.35 -2.27 -23.00
CA LEU A 2 -33.49 -3.16 -21.84
C LEU A 2 -32.27 -4.06 -21.57
N VAL A 3 -31.66 -4.60 -22.64
CA VAL A 3 -30.46 -5.46 -22.56
C VAL A 3 -29.23 -4.71 -22.07
N LEU A 4 -29.00 -3.48 -22.53
CA LEU A 4 -27.91 -2.63 -22.04
C LEU A 4 -28.10 -2.25 -20.56
N PHE A 5 -29.34 -2.06 -20.13
CA PHE A 5 -29.68 -1.78 -18.73
C PHE A 5 -29.42 -2.99 -17.83
N LEU A 6 -29.76 -4.20 -18.29
CA LEU A 6 -29.46 -5.47 -17.60
C LEU A 6 -27.95 -5.74 -17.54
N ILE A 7 -27.21 -5.47 -18.61
CA ILE A 7 -25.74 -5.57 -18.61
C ILE A 7 -25.15 -4.57 -17.61
N ALA A 8 -25.61 -3.32 -17.60
CA ALA A 8 -25.15 -2.32 -16.64
C ALA A 8 -25.46 -2.74 -15.19
N LEU A 9 -26.64 -3.30 -14.91
CA LEU A 9 -27.04 -3.78 -13.58
C LEU A 9 -26.18 -4.93 -13.05
N ILE A 10 -25.57 -5.73 -13.93
CA ILE A 10 -24.69 -6.84 -13.55
C ILE A 10 -23.22 -6.39 -13.51
N VAL A 11 -22.80 -5.59 -14.47
CA VAL A 11 -21.41 -5.14 -14.62
C VAL A 11 -21.04 -4.11 -13.55
N LEU A 12 -21.93 -3.16 -13.21
CA LEU A 12 -21.63 -2.12 -12.21
C LEU A 12 -21.35 -2.68 -10.81
N PRO A 13 -22.17 -3.60 -10.24
CA PRO A 13 -21.84 -4.23 -8.96
C PRO A 13 -20.56 -5.05 -9.03
N LEU A 14 -20.35 -5.82 -10.11
CA LEU A 14 -19.14 -6.61 -10.25
C LEU A 14 -17.88 -5.74 -10.31
N TRP A 15 -17.94 -4.60 -10.99
CA TRP A 15 -16.84 -3.64 -11.07
C TRP A 15 -16.59 -2.96 -9.72
N TYR A 16 -17.66 -2.56 -9.01
CA TYR A 16 -17.59 -2.00 -7.66
C TYR A 16 -16.98 -2.97 -6.63
N TRP A 17 -17.28 -4.27 -6.78
CA TRP A 17 -16.77 -5.31 -5.88
C TRP A 17 -15.35 -5.77 -6.25
N ARG A 18 -14.96 -5.70 -7.53
CA ARG A 18 -13.63 -6.13 -8.00
C ARG A 18 -12.50 -5.25 -7.47
N GLY A 19 -12.76 -3.96 -7.24
CA GLY A 19 -11.81 -3.03 -6.61
C GLY A 19 -11.74 -3.12 -5.09
N ARG A 20 -12.50 -4.02 -4.45
CA ARG A 20 -12.61 -4.16 -2.98
C ARG A 20 -12.47 -5.61 -2.50
N SER A 21 -11.92 -6.48 -3.35
CA SER A 21 -11.78 -7.90 -3.00
C SER A 21 -10.65 -8.17 -1.99
N HIS A 22 -9.79 -7.19 -1.70
CA HIS A 22 -8.84 -7.32 -0.61
C HIS A 22 -9.62 -7.37 0.71
N ARG A 23 -9.38 -8.39 1.55
CA ARG A 23 -10.14 -8.53 2.81
C ARG A 23 -9.98 -7.36 3.78
N LEU A 24 -8.88 -6.60 3.66
CA LEU A 24 -8.63 -5.42 4.48
C LEU A 24 -9.29 -4.17 3.89
N ALA A 25 -9.88 -4.27 2.70
CA ALA A 25 -10.61 -3.19 2.10
C ALA A 25 -11.78 -2.81 3.01
N GLY A 26 -11.76 -1.57 3.49
CA GLY A 26 -12.76 -1.05 4.39
C GLY A 26 -12.48 -1.23 5.88
N GLU A 27 -11.32 -1.79 6.25
CA GLU A 27 -10.88 -1.83 7.64
C GLU A 27 -10.42 -0.45 8.10
N THR A 28 -10.93 0.02 9.24
CA THR A 28 -10.55 1.31 9.83
C THR A 28 -9.31 1.22 10.72
N ARG A 29 -8.97 0.01 11.19
CA ARG A 29 -7.79 -0.25 12.01
C ARG A 29 -7.16 -1.58 11.64
N VAL A 30 -5.87 -1.56 11.36
CA VAL A 30 -5.07 -2.73 11.00
C VAL A 30 -3.80 -2.72 11.85
N ASP A 31 -3.54 -3.80 12.56
CA ASP A 31 -2.26 -4.03 13.24
C ASP A 31 -1.18 -4.35 12.19
N LEU A 32 -0.61 -3.28 11.63
CA LEU A 32 0.35 -3.38 10.53
C LEU A 32 1.68 -3.97 11.00
N CYS A 33 2.09 -3.69 12.23
CA CYS A 33 3.30 -4.27 12.81
C CYS A 33 3.22 -5.78 12.83
N ARG A 34 2.16 -6.33 13.43
CA ARG A 34 1.97 -7.79 13.50
C ARG A 34 1.91 -8.43 12.12
N ARG A 35 1.28 -7.77 11.14
CA ARG A 35 1.17 -8.32 9.77
C ARG A 35 2.51 -8.39 9.07
N LEU A 36 3.36 -7.39 9.26
CA LEU A 36 4.62 -7.25 8.52
C LEU A 36 5.86 -7.70 9.33
N ASP A 37 5.69 -8.17 10.57
CA ASP A 37 6.81 -8.59 11.43
C ASP A 37 7.58 -9.81 10.86
N SER A 38 6.91 -10.61 10.02
CA SER A 38 7.53 -11.78 9.38
C SER A 38 8.28 -11.45 8.08
N LEU A 39 8.44 -10.17 7.72
CA LEU A 39 9.11 -9.82 6.47
C LEU A 39 10.61 -10.14 6.52
N PRO A 40 11.19 -10.63 5.40
CA PRO A 40 12.61 -10.88 5.32
C PRO A 40 13.38 -9.57 5.57
N GLY A 41 14.46 -9.63 6.34
CA GLY A 41 15.28 -8.45 6.65
C GLY A 41 14.77 -7.56 7.79
N LEU A 42 13.59 -7.83 8.36
CA LEU A 42 13.11 -7.12 9.56
C LEU A 42 13.35 -7.89 10.87
N ALA A 43 13.84 -9.13 10.78
CA ALA A 43 14.11 -9.98 11.94
C ALA A 43 15.12 -9.31 12.89
N GLY A 44 14.76 -9.23 14.17
CA GLY A 44 15.59 -8.62 15.21
C GLY A 44 15.49 -7.10 15.31
N LEU A 45 14.68 -6.44 14.45
CA LEU A 45 14.35 -5.03 14.59
C LEU A 45 13.24 -4.84 15.62
N GLN A 46 13.24 -3.69 16.29
CA GLN A 46 12.16 -3.28 17.17
C GLN A 46 11.04 -2.67 16.34
N SER A 47 9.86 -3.27 16.38
CA SER A 47 8.67 -2.76 15.70
C SER A 47 7.76 -2.00 16.67
N ALA A 48 7.22 -0.86 16.23
CA ALA A 48 6.26 -0.08 17.01
C ALA A 48 5.28 0.66 16.08
N PRO A 49 3.99 0.75 16.44
CA PRO A 49 3.07 1.63 15.73
C PRO A 49 3.52 3.09 15.90
N PHE A 50 3.28 3.92 14.89
CA PHE A 50 3.56 5.35 14.96
C PHE A 50 2.35 6.16 14.47
N ALA A 51 2.21 7.41 14.92
CA ALA A 51 1.13 8.25 14.46
C ALA A 51 1.36 8.65 12.99
N ALA A 52 0.62 8.02 12.07
CA ALA A 52 0.46 8.46 10.71
C ALA A 52 -0.97 8.97 10.55
N GLY A 53 -1.15 10.19 10.03
CA GLY A 53 -2.47 10.80 9.89
C GLY A 53 -3.38 9.98 8.95
N ASP A 54 -4.65 9.84 9.31
CA ASP A 54 -5.73 9.21 8.52
C ASP A 54 -5.40 7.91 7.77
N VAL A 55 -4.56 7.05 8.36
CA VAL A 55 -4.29 5.70 7.85
C VAL A 55 -4.99 4.63 8.69
N ALA A 56 -5.27 3.48 8.10
CA ALA A 56 -5.84 2.34 8.82
C ALA A 56 -4.78 1.63 9.69
N GLY A 57 -3.50 1.73 9.34
CA GLY A 57 -2.42 1.16 10.15
C GLY A 57 -1.06 1.72 9.78
N SER A 58 -0.14 1.69 10.72
CA SER A 58 1.22 2.21 10.57
C SER A 58 2.17 1.41 11.46
N CYS A 59 3.39 1.21 10.99
CA CYS A 59 4.44 0.55 11.77
C CYS A 59 5.83 1.03 11.38
N ARG A 60 6.70 1.17 12.38
CA ARG A 60 8.11 1.51 12.22
C ARG A 60 8.98 0.39 12.76
N TRP A 61 9.99 0.00 12.01
CA TRP A 61 11.06 -0.91 12.42
C TRP A 61 12.36 -0.14 12.61
N SER A 62 13.00 -0.35 13.76
CA SER A 62 14.23 0.36 14.14
C SER A 62 15.32 -0.59 14.62
N ALA A 63 16.56 -0.29 14.23
CA ALA A 63 17.77 -0.93 14.74
C ALA A 63 18.28 -0.16 15.98
N GLY A 64 17.51 -0.25 17.07
CA GLY A 64 17.73 0.52 18.30
C GLY A 64 16.96 1.86 18.32
N PRO A 65 17.16 2.69 19.36
CA PRO A 65 16.25 3.81 19.68
C PRO A 65 16.24 4.97 18.66
N GLN A 66 17.29 5.10 17.85
CA GLN A 66 17.50 6.28 16.98
C GLN A 66 17.68 5.94 15.50
N ARG A 67 17.67 4.65 15.13
CA ARG A 67 17.94 4.23 13.74
C ARG A 67 16.70 3.59 13.13
N VAL A 68 15.91 4.40 12.44
CA VAL A 68 14.79 3.92 11.63
C VAL A 68 15.32 3.15 10.43
N VAL A 69 14.83 1.93 10.25
CA VAL A 69 15.17 1.07 9.11
C VAL A 69 14.05 1.12 8.08
N LEU A 70 12.81 0.95 8.52
CA LEU A 70 11.63 0.92 7.66
C LEU A 70 10.44 1.55 8.39
N GLU A 71 9.60 2.23 7.65
CA GLU A 71 8.28 2.69 8.05
C GLU A 71 7.29 2.18 7.01
N ALA A 72 6.14 1.70 7.48
CA ALA A 72 5.04 1.29 6.63
C ALA A 72 3.77 2.01 7.06
N SER A 73 2.96 2.41 6.09
CA SER A 73 1.60 2.91 6.33
C SER A 73 0.61 2.25 5.39
N LEU A 74 -0.59 1.96 5.89
CA LEU A 74 -1.62 1.22 5.19
C LEU A 74 -2.93 2.01 5.18
N ILE A 75 -3.48 2.18 3.99
CA ILE A 75 -4.74 2.85 3.74
C ILE A 75 -5.69 1.84 3.12
N THR A 76 -6.97 1.94 3.48
CA THR A 76 -8.03 1.08 2.96
C THR A 76 -9.18 1.93 2.43
N THR A 77 -10.08 1.35 1.66
CA THR A 77 -11.25 2.05 1.10
C THR A 77 -12.22 2.67 2.13
N ARG A 78 -12.09 2.39 3.44
CA ARG A 78 -12.81 3.11 4.52
C ARG A 78 -11.86 3.74 5.56
N GLY A 79 -10.57 3.85 5.27
CA GLY A 79 -9.63 4.61 6.11
C GLY A 79 -10.20 6.00 6.43
N SER A 80 -10.03 6.42 7.69
CA SER A 80 -10.90 7.34 8.45
C SER A 80 -11.02 8.81 7.99
N GLY A 81 -10.63 9.15 6.76
CA GLY A 81 -10.64 10.54 6.25
C GLY A 81 -11.45 10.77 4.97
N GLY A 82 -12.19 9.77 4.46
CA GLY A 82 -12.89 9.90 3.17
C GLY A 82 -11.95 9.86 1.95
N HIS A 83 -10.68 9.51 2.14
CA HIS A 83 -9.73 9.24 1.06
C HIS A 83 -10.00 7.84 0.51
N ASP A 84 -10.61 7.78 -0.67
CA ASP A 84 -10.70 6.54 -1.42
C ASP A 84 -9.30 6.17 -1.94
N VAL A 85 -8.95 4.89 -1.91
CA VAL A 85 -7.64 4.36 -2.29
C VAL A 85 -7.25 4.84 -3.69
N GLY A 86 -8.20 4.86 -4.61
CA GLY A 86 -8.00 5.38 -5.97
C GLY A 86 -7.64 6.88 -5.99
N ARG A 87 -8.33 7.72 -5.19
CA ARG A 87 -8.04 9.16 -5.13
C ARG A 87 -6.68 9.46 -4.53
N GLN A 88 -6.26 8.70 -3.52
CA GLN A 88 -4.96 8.90 -2.90
C GLN A 88 -3.83 8.41 -3.80
N PHE A 89 -4.05 7.30 -4.50
CA PHE A 89 -3.14 6.81 -5.52
C PHE A 89 -2.99 7.81 -6.68
N ASP A 90 -4.11 8.38 -7.17
CA ASP A 90 -4.08 9.41 -8.22
C ASP A 90 -3.41 10.70 -7.73
N ALA A 91 -3.77 11.20 -6.54
CA ALA A 91 -3.15 12.38 -5.96
C ALA A 91 -1.63 12.21 -5.83
N TRP A 92 -1.20 11.04 -5.36
CA TRP A 92 0.21 10.73 -5.20
C TRP A 92 0.93 10.56 -6.55
N ARG A 93 0.28 9.95 -7.55
CA ARG A 93 0.81 9.90 -8.93
C ARG A 93 1.00 11.29 -9.51
N GLU A 94 0.04 12.19 -9.32
CA GLU A 94 0.15 13.57 -9.79
C GLU A 94 1.21 14.35 -9.02
N GLU A 95 1.37 14.12 -7.71
CA GLU A 95 2.44 14.69 -6.90
C GLU A 95 3.83 14.26 -7.41
N ILE A 96 4.00 12.99 -7.78
CA ILE A 96 5.25 12.48 -8.39
C ILE A 96 5.56 13.21 -9.69
N LYS A 97 4.57 13.29 -10.60
CA LYS A 97 4.72 13.97 -11.89
C LYS A 97 5.04 15.45 -11.71
N ALA A 98 4.35 16.11 -10.79
CA ALA A 98 4.57 17.53 -10.48
C ALA A 98 5.96 17.79 -9.89
N SER A 99 6.45 16.90 -9.04
CA SER A 99 7.73 17.09 -8.34
C SER A 99 8.97 16.81 -9.20
N TYR A 100 8.87 15.92 -10.20
CA TYR A 100 10.02 15.47 -11.00
C TYR A 100 9.91 15.73 -12.50
N GLY A 101 8.76 16.22 -12.96
CA GLY A 101 8.52 16.44 -14.38
C GLY A 101 8.48 15.14 -15.20
N PRO A 102 8.61 15.22 -16.53
CA PRO A 102 8.41 14.08 -17.44
C PRO A 102 9.47 12.97 -17.33
N THR A 103 10.52 13.15 -16.52
CA THR A 103 11.60 12.17 -16.30
C THR A 103 11.39 11.28 -15.07
N ALA A 104 10.26 11.43 -14.36
CA ALA A 104 9.93 10.56 -13.25
C ALA A 104 9.90 9.09 -13.71
N ASN A 105 10.76 8.24 -13.13
CA ASN A 105 10.74 6.80 -13.35
C ASN A 105 9.55 6.18 -12.63
N LEU A 106 8.37 6.37 -13.21
CA LEU A 106 7.14 5.76 -12.74
C LEU A 106 6.99 4.41 -13.43
N ARG A 107 7.37 3.35 -12.73
CA ARG A 107 7.17 1.99 -13.23
C ARG A 107 5.86 1.47 -12.67
N GLN A 108 4.84 1.45 -13.53
CA GLN A 108 3.57 0.82 -13.24
C GLN A 108 3.62 -0.62 -13.75
N ILE A 109 3.46 -1.59 -12.85
CA ILE A 109 3.40 -3.02 -13.20
C ILE A 109 1.99 -3.53 -12.89
N GLY A 110 1.38 -4.22 -13.86
CA GLY A 110 0.07 -4.87 -13.71
C GLY A 110 -1.12 -4.06 -14.25
N ASP A 111 -2.25 -4.75 -14.39
CA ASP A 111 -3.54 -4.17 -14.81
C ASP A 111 -4.12 -3.24 -13.72
N GLU A 112 -5.18 -2.48 -14.03
CA GLU A 112 -5.83 -1.51 -13.13
C GLU A 112 -6.16 -2.02 -11.70
N ASN A 113 -6.24 -3.33 -11.47
CA ASN A 113 -6.56 -3.91 -10.16
C ASN A 113 -5.36 -4.58 -9.46
N LEU A 114 -4.19 -4.65 -10.11
CA LEU A 114 -2.94 -5.20 -9.58
C LEU A 114 -1.81 -4.16 -9.64
N ARG A 115 -2.18 -2.87 -9.67
CA ARG A 115 -1.27 -1.76 -9.93
C ARG A 115 -0.21 -1.66 -8.83
N THR A 116 1.00 -2.05 -9.17
CA THR A 116 2.18 -1.70 -8.37
C THR A 116 2.74 -0.42 -8.94
N LEU A 117 2.75 0.66 -8.16
CA LEU A 117 3.42 1.90 -8.53
C LEU A 117 4.71 1.99 -7.72
N SER A 118 5.74 1.34 -8.24
CA SER A 118 7.08 1.50 -7.69
C SER A 118 7.59 2.87 -8.16
N TRP A 119 7.57 3.83 -7.25
CA TRP A 119 8.24 5.10 -7.42
C TRP A 119 9.57 5.09 -6.68
N ARG A 120 10.52 5.89 -7.16
CA ARG A 120 11.79 6.16 -6.50
C ARG A 120 11.85 7.66 -6.21
N SER A 121 11.79 8.07 -4.94
CA SER A 121 12.20 9.43 -4.57
C SER A 121 13.66 9.64 -4.99
N PRO A 122 14.17 10.87 -5.22
CA PRO A 122 15.59 11.08 -5.51
C PRO A 122 16.55 10.56 -4.45
N GLY A 123 16.03 10.29 -3.24
CA GLY A 123 16.74 9.60 -2.17
C GLY A 123 16.64 8.08 -2.19
N GLY A 124 15.79 7.47 -3.03
CA GLY A 124 15.65 6.01 -3.19
C GLY A 124 14.66 5.34 -2.23
N ASN A 125 14.11 6.09 -1.27
CA ASN A 125 13.70 5.53 0.01
C ASN A 125 12.23 5.12 0.11
N ASP A 126 11.41 5.37 -0.91
CA ASP A 126 9.96 5.19 -0.82
C ASP A 126 9.43 4.17 -1.83
N ARG A 127 8.46 3.35 -1.46
CA ARG A 127 7.69 2.45 -2.34
C ARG A 127 6.22 2.48 -1.99
N PHE A 128 5.38 2.31 -2.99
CA PHE A 128 3.94 2.31 -2.79
C PHE A 128 3.29 1.21 -3.63
N VAL A 129 2.25 0.62 -3.08
CA VAL A 129 1.63 -0.58 -3.63
C VAL A 129 0.13 -0.48 -3.45
N GLU A 130 -0.62 -0.58 -4.54
CA GLU A 130 -2.07 -0.78 -4.49
C GLU A 130 -2.37 -2.28 -4.58
N ASP A 131 -3.32 -2.76 -3.78
CA ASP A 131 -3.80 -4.14 -3.86
C ASP A 131 -5.30 -4.22 -3.58
N HIS A 132 -6.13 -4.20 -4.61
CA HIS A 132 -7.58 -4.46 -4.55
C HIS A 132 -8.34 -3.74 -3.40
N GLY A 133 -8.12 -2.43 -3.25
CA GLY A 133 -8.83 -1.61 -2.25
C GLY A 133 -8.05 -1.35 -0.96
N ILE A 134 -6.74 -1.60 -0.99
CA ILE A 134 -5.76 -1.07 -0.05
C ILE A 134 -4.59 -0.38 -0.77
N ALA A 135 -3.93 0.54 -0.08
CA ALA A 135 -2.65 1.12 -0.49
C ALA A 135 -1.63 1.00 0.65
N LEU A 136 -0.49 0.38 0.38
CA LEU A 136 0.66 0.27 1.28
C LEU A 136 1.74 1.24 0.81
N SER A 137 2.24 2.07 1.71
CA SER A 137 3.45 2.87 1.51
C SER A 137 4.56 2.32 2.41
N LEU A 138 5.77 2.20 1.88
CA LEU A 138 6.99 1.81 2.56
C LEU A 138 7.99 2.94 2.40
N HIS A 139 8.52 3.45 3.52
CA HIS A 139 9.60 4.44 3.55
C HIS A 139 10.79 3.85 4.30
N SER A 140 12.00 3.97 3.78
CA SER A 140 13.19 3.42 4.39
C SER A 140 14.38 4.37 4.18
N PRO A 141 14.89 5.03 5.23
CA PRO A 141 16.09 5.85 5.12
C PRO A 141 17.40 5.03 5.13
N SER A 142 17.33 3.71 5.39
CA SER A 142 18.51 2.86 5.62
C SER A 142 18.71 1.72 4.62
N LEU A 143 17.64 1.21 4.00
CA LEU A 143 17.71 0.14 2.99
C LEU A 143 17.98 0.73 1.61
N ASP A 144 18.78 0.01 0.83
CA ASP A 144 18.96 0.33 -0.59
C ASP A 144 17.73 -0.06 -1.43
N ASP A 145 17.74 0.34 -2.69
CA ASP A 145 16.63 0.10 -3.62
C ASP A 145 16.31 -1.39 -3.81
N VAL A 146 17.34 -2.24 -3.88
CA VAL A 146 17.17 -3.68 -4.13
C VAL A 146 16.54 -4.34 -2.90
N GLN A 147 17.00 -3.96 -1.71
CA GLN A 147 16.46 -4.41 -0.45
C GLN A 147 15.00 -3.98 -0.28
N LEU A 148 14.68 -2.73 -0.60
CA LEU A 148 13.32 -2.21 -0.48
C LEU A 148 12.37 -2.82 -1.52
N ASP A 149 12.83 -3.04 -2.75
CA ASP A 149 12.06 -3.73 -3.80
C ASP A 149 11.76 -5.18 -3.40
N ALA A 150 12.72 -5.86 -2.76
CA ALA A 150 12.54 -7.23 -2.28
C ALA A 150 11.49 -7.37 -1.17
N LEU A 151 11.08 -6.28 -0.52
CA LEU A 151 10.04 -6.28 0.50
C LEU A 151 8.61 -6.18 -0.08
N ILE A 152 8.46 -5.75 -1.33
CA ILE A 152 7.15 -5.44 -1.93
C ILE A 152 6.26 -6.68 -1.97
N ASP A 153 6.69 -7.75 -2.65
CA ASP A 153 5.88 -8.95 -2.82
C ASP A 153 5.62 -9.68 -1.48
N PRO A 154 6.62 -9.87 -0.60
CA PRO A 154 6.38 -10.41 0.74
C PRO A 154 5.40 -9.59 1.58
N ALA A 155 5.46 -8.25 1.49
CA ALA A 155 4.54 -7.37 2.21
C ALA A 155 3.11 -7.51 1.70
N ARG A 156 2.91 -7.54 0.38
CA ARG A 156 1.59 -7.81 -0.21
C ARG A 156 1.02 -9.14 0.25
N GLU A 157 1.83 -10.19 0.19
CA GLU A 157 1.38 -11.52 0.61
C GLU A 157 1.05 -11.57 2.11
N ALA A 158 1.84 -10.91 2.95
CA ALA A 158 1.54 -10.76 4.36
C ALA A 158 0.20 -10.03 4.62
N LEU A 159 -0.11 -8.99 3.83
CA LEU A 159 -1.38 -8.28 3.89
C LEU A 159 -2.57 -9.11 3.36
N ARG A 160 -2.31 -10.14 2.57
CA ARG A 160 -3.28 -11.15 2.08
C ARG A 160 -3.41 -12.40 2.97
N ARG A 161 -2.52 -12.66 3.93
CA ARG A 161 -2.58 -13.79 4.92
C ARG A 161 -3.40 -13.57 6.20
N ASP A 162 -4.31 -14.48 6.54
CA ASP A 162 -5.34 -14.22 7.55
C ASP A 162 -4.73 -13.98 8.93
N PRO A 163 -5.15 -12.95 9.69
CA PRO A 163 -4.52 -12.67 10.98
C PRO A 163 -4.72 -13.81 11.99
N GLN A 164 -5.65 -14.73 11.71
CA GLN A 164 -5.96 -15.92 12.50
C GLN A 164 -5.33 -17.22 11.98
N GLY A 165 -4.64 -17.21 10.83
CA GLY A 165 -3.98 -18.42 10.30
C GLY A 165 -4.90 -19.63 10.18
N ARG A 166 -6.13 -19.44 9.69
CA ARG A 166 -7.02 -20.53 9.26
C ARG A 166 -7.07 -20.63 7.75
#